data_AF-A0A8H5BM22-F1
#
_entry.id   AF-A0A8H5BM22-F1
#
_cell.length_a   1.000
_cell.length_b   1.000
_cell.length_c   1.000
_cell.angle_alpha   90.00
_cell.angle_beta   90.00
_cell.angle_gamma   90.00
#
_symmetry.space_group_name_H-M   'P 1'
#
loop_
_entity.id
_entity.type
_entity.pdbx_description
1 polymer ?
#
loop_
_entity_poly.entity_id
_entity_poly.type
_entity_poly.pdbx_seq_one_letter_code
_entity_poly.pdbx_strand_id
1 'polypeptide(L)'
;MHPVLANIIKTHYDAEKSPGPSMERRALTLRTLHKHWPTTPPPKDSQDDAALEDYDDDLFDYLLEDDAPGVLIRADYSNDAAWDAFHSKLKDAERDILKTLVPSPPEDEAGPSTSTAPPSQSTDVDMEGGNESDDSSDDESPPTSIITVIDPALPEERQLFDKISNIAALRLINDVDLRPAPPRPKDVKKIQPPHPLIDKNDWQEIYTGKTIWIYDDKSLNDESVRLISSSGDVYGTATGDSWRAKVAHICDLQFNMTYLGMQVNFGGLDRWDFSERQRNLSESVA
;
A
#
# COMPACT_ATOMS: atom_id res chain seq x y z
N MET A 1 14.22 3.14 1.92
CA MET A 1 14.17 3.96 3.15
C MET A 1 14.95 5.24 2.91
N HIS A 2 14.36 6.38 3.25
CA HIS A 2 15.00 7.67 3.04
C HIS A 2 16.31 7.83 3.84
N PRO A 3 17.41 8.37 3.25
CA PRO A 3 18.72 8.48 3.91
C PRO A 3 18.72 9.17 5.28
N VAL A 4 17.89 10.20 5.42
CA VAL A 4 17.72 10.92 6.68
C VAL A 4 17.19 10.00 7.78
N LEU A 5 16.18 9.17 7.48
CA LEU A 5 15.67 8.19 8.43
C LEU A 5 16.74 7.13 8.72
N ALA A 6 17.37 6.58 7.70
CA ALA A 6 18.42 5.57 7.89
C ALA A 6 19.56 6.07 8.81
N ASN A 7 19.98 7.33 8.65
CA ASN A 7 20.97 7.93 9.54
C ASN A 7 20.46 8.12 10.98
N ILE A 8 19.19 8.50 11.14
CA ILE A 8 18.55 8.60 12.47
C ILE A 8 18.55 7.22 13.15
N ILE A 9 18.11 6.18 12.44
CA ILE A 9 18.07 4.81 12.95
C ILE A 9 19.47 4.32 13.30
N LYS A 10 20.43 4.42 12.38
CA LYS A 10 21.83 4.03 12.61
C LYS A 10 22.45 4.70 13.84
N THR A 11 22.09 5.95 14.13
CA THR A 11 22.66 6.71 15.24
C THR A 11 21.99 6.41 16.59
N HIS A 12 20.68 6.10 16.58
CA HIS A 12 19.86 6.15 17.79
C HIS A 12 19.14 4.83 18.14
N TYR A 13 19.03 3.87 17.21
CA TYR A 13 18.24 2.65 17.39
C TYR A 13 18.67 1.84 18.62
N ASP A 14 19.96 1.51 18.75
CA ASP A 14 20.47 0.73 19.89
C ASP A 14 20.22 1.41 21.24
N ALA A 15 20.35 2.74 21.28
CA ALA A 15 20.10 3.53 22.47
C ALA A 15 18.60 3.52 22.86
N GLU A 16 17.69 3.55 21.87
CA GLU A 16 16.26 3.43 22.10
C GLU A 16 15.81 1.99 22.41
N LYS A 17 16.51 0.97 21.89
CA LYS A 17 16.24 -0.45 22.17
C LYS A 17 16.59 -0.85 23.59
N SER A 18 17.70 -0.34 24.11
CA SER A 18 18.24 -0.68 25.43
C SER A 18 17.22 -0.65 26.59
N PRO A 19 16.34 0.37 26.74
CA PRO A 19 15.34 0.40 27.81
C PRO A 19 14.14 -0.56 27.61
N GLY A 20 13.95 -1.14 26.43
CA GLY A 20 12.77 -1.96 26.08
C GLY A 20 13.09 -3.01 25.02
N PRO A 21 13.83 -4.08 25.36
CA PRO A 21 14.30 -5.07 24.38
C PRO A 21 13.17 -5.90 23.74
N SER A 22 11.95 -5.84 24.27
CA SER A 22 10.78 -6.53 23.73
C SER A 22 9.98 -5.69 22.74
N MET A 23 10.42 -4.46 22.46
CA MET A 23 9.72 -3.60 21.51
C MET A 23 10.06 -4.04 20.09
N GLU A 24 9.02 -4.25 19.30
CA GLU A 24 9.10 -4.59 17.87
C GLU A 24 9.86 -3.53 17.06
N ARG A 25 10.53 -3.96 15.98
CA ARG A 25 11.36 -3.12 15.09
C ARG A 25 10.55 -1.95 14.54
N ARG A 26 9.33 -2.17 14.03
CA ARG A 26 8.47 -1.07 13.53
C ARG A 26 8.17 -0.03 14.60
N ALA A 27 7.75 -0.47 15.77
CA ALA A 27 7.43 0.41 16.90
C ALA A 27 8.66 1.20 17.35
N LEU A 28 9.82 0.55 17.41
CA LEU A 28 11.09 1.15 17.79
C LEU A 28 11.58 2.17 16.75
N THR A 29 11.47 1.84 15.46
CA THR A 29 11.82 2.72 14.34
C THR A 29 10.97 3.99 14.37
N LEU A 30 9.66 3.84 14.51
CA LEU A 30 8.72 4.97 14.62
C LEU A 30 9.04 5.85 15.83
N ARG A 31 9.26 5.25 17.01
CA ARG A 31 9.63 5.98 18.21
C ARG A 31 10.93 6.76 18.04
N THR A 32 11.93 6.12 17.44
CA THR A 32 13.23 6.74 17.15
C THR A 32 13.06 7.93 16.21
N LEU A 33 12.29 7.76 15.13
CA LEU A 33 11.92 8.85 14.21
C LEU A 33 11.22 10.01 14.93
N HIS A 34 10.21 9.72 15.76
CA HIS A 34 9.45 10.78 16.45
C HIS A 34 10.30 11.60 17.41
N LYS A 35 11.19 10.93 18.15
CA LYS A 35 12.12 11.57 19.08
C LYS A 35 13.19 12.40 18.38
N HIS A 36 13.63 11.95 17.21
CA HIS A 36 14.72 12.55 16.43
C HIS A 36 14.22 13.18 15.13
N TRP A 37 12.98 13.68 15.12
CA TRP A 37 12.34 14.21 13.92
C TRP A 37 13.19 15.31 13.25
N PRO A 38 13.39 15.27 11.92
CA PRO A 38 14.20 16.26 11.22
C PRO A 38 13.73 17.71 11.47
N THR A 39 14.67 18.57 11.86
CA THR A 39 14.39 20.00 12.11
C THR A 39 14.60 20.88 10.88
N THR A 40 15.37 20.39 9.91
CA THR A 40 15.64 21.07 8.64
C THR A 40 14.73 20.54 7.53
N PRO A 41 14.35 21.37 6.55
CA PRO A 41 13.63 20.92 5.36
C PRO A 41 14.37 19.82 4.60
N PRO A 42 13.67 19.00 3.81
CA PRO A 42 14.29 17.95 3.00
C PRO A 42 15.31 18.49 2.00
N PRO A 43 16.43 17.77 1.78
CA PRO A 43 17.35 18.09 0.69
C PRO A 43 16.64 17.93 -0.66
N LYS A 44 17.02 18.74 -1.65
CA LYS A 44 16.39 18.73 -2.98
C LYS A 44 16.76 17.51 -3.83
N ASP A 45 17.87 16.83 -3.50
CA ASP A 45 18.53 15.86 -4.38
C ASP A 45 18.76 14.48 -3.73
N SER A 46 18.08 14.15 -2.64
CA SER A 46 18.21 12.82 -2.00
C SER A 46 17.31 11.81 -2.70
N GLN A 47 17.87 11.04 -3.64
CA GLN A 47 17.19 9.90 -4.30
C GLN A 47 17.76 8.53 -3.91
N ASP A 48 18.85 8.48 -3.15
CA ASP A 48 19.45 7.19 -2.81
C ASP A 48 18.67 6.53 -1.68
N ASP A 49 18.00 5.42 -1.95
CA ASP A 49 17.45 4.59 -0.88
C ASP A 49 18.57 3.92 -0.09
N ALA A 50 18.52 4.04 1.23
CA ALA A 50 19.41 3.31 2.10
C ALA A 50 18.80 1.94 2.41
N ALA A 51 19.59 0.87 2.25
CA ALA A 51 19.25 -0.44 2.77
C ALA A 51 19.33 -0.39 4.31
N LEU A 52 18.28 -0.87 4.97
CA LEU A 52 18.36 -1.20 6.39
C LEU A 52 19.25 -2.44 6.56
N GLU A 53 20.07 -2.45 7.60
CA GLU A 53 20.70 -3.69 8.07
C GLU A 53 19.61 -4.67 8.57
N ASP A 54 19.91 -5.97 8.64
CA ASP A 54 19.00 -6.98 9.22
C ASP A 54 18.69 -6.63 10.69
N TYR A 55 17.60 -5.89 10.91
CA TYR A 55 17.03 -5.64 12.23
C TYR A 55 16.11 -6.80 12.64
N ASP A 56 15.67 -6.79 13.90
CA ASP A 56 14.81 -7.85 14.45
C ASP A 56 13.51 -8.03 13.65
N ASP A 57 12.99 -9.25 13.61
CA ASP A 57 11.70 -9.58 12.98
C ASP A 57 10.53 -9.00 13.78
N ASP A 58 9.50 -8.50 13.08
CA ASP A 58 8.23 -8.10 13.68
C ASP A 58 7.20 -9.24 13.65
N LEU A 59 6.22 -9.20 14.58
CA LEU A 59 5.20 -10.24 14.74
C LEU A 59 4.46 -10.58 13.43
N PHE A 60 4.30 -9.60 12.55
CA PHE A 60 3.53 -9.69 11.32
C PHE A 60 4.38 -9.73 10.04
N ASP A 61 5.69 -9.96 10.15
CA ASP A 61 6.57 -10.03 8.97
C ASP A 61 6.22 -11.20 8.05
N TYR A 62 5.71 -12.31 8.61
CA TYR A 62 5.21 -13.44 7.82
C TYR A 62 4.05 -13.06 6.88
N LEU A 63 3.29 -12.00 7.18
CA LEU A 63 2.23 -11.51 6.29
C LEU A 63 2.79 -10.76 5.09
N LEU A 64 4.04 -10.31 5.17
CA LEU A 64 4.73 -9.64 4.07
C LEU A 64 5.34 -10.64 3.07
N GLU A 65 5.52 -11.90 3.47
CA GLU A 65 6.07 -12.97 2.65
C GLU A 65 5.12 -13.49 1.56
N ASP A 66 3.80 -13.26 1.70
CA ASP A 66 2.82 -13.61 0.67
C ASP A 66 3.01 -12.71 -0.58
N ASP A 67 2.78 -13.26 -1.78
CA ASP A 67 2.89 -12.52 -3.04
C ASP A 67 1.76 -11.51 -3.24
N ALA A 68 0.67 -11.61 -2.46
CA ALA A 68 -0.49 -10.75 -2.64
C ALA A 68 -0.16 -9.27 -2.30
N PRO A 69 -0.38 -8.32 -3.23
CA PRO A 69 0.02 -6.92 -3.03
C PRO A 69 -0.84 -6.16 -2.02
N GLY A 70 -2.05 -6.65 -1.72
CA GLY A 70 -2.96 -6.04 -0.75
C GLY A 70 -3.26 -6.94 0.43
N VAL A 71 -3.65 -6.33 1.54
CA VAL A 71 -4.05 -7.00 2.78
C VAL A 71 -5.41 -6.45 3.22
N LEU A 72 -6.36 -7.33 3.48
CA LEU A 72 -7.65 -7.00 4.08
C LEU A 72 -7.68 -7.44 5.54
N ILE A 73 -7.84 -6.48 6.44
CA ILE A 73 -7.98 -6.70 7.88
C ILE A 73 -9.46 -6.73 8.24
N ARG A 74 -9.90 -7.79 8.90
CA ARG A 74 -11.19 -7.79 9.59
C ARG A 74 -11.05 -7.09 10.94
N ALA A 75 -11.71 -5.94 11.09
CA ALA A 75 -11.69 -5.11 12.30
C ALA A 75 -13.05 -5.05 13.04
N ASP A 76 -14.09 -5.66 12.48
CA ASP A 76 -15.38 -5.89 13.16
C ASP A 76 -15.73 -7.38 13.18
N TYR A 77 -16.07 -7.86 14.37
CA TYR A 77 -16.42 -9.27 14.65
C TYR A 77 -17.86 -9.41 15.16
N SER A 78 -18.71 -8.40 14.97
CA SER A 78 -20.06 -8.39 15.53
C SER A 78 -21.05 -9.28 14.78
N ASN A 79 -20.76 -9.62 13.51
CA ASN A 79 -21.64 -10.41 12.66
C ASN A 79 -20.84 -11.29 11.68
N ASP A 80 -20.68 -12.57 12.02
CA ASP A 80 -19.97 -13.54 11.19
C ASP A 80 -20.68 -13.83 9.86
N ALA A 81 -22.02 -13.82 9.83
CA ALA A 81 -22.76 -14.09 8.60
C ALA A 81 -22.58 -12.99 7.54
N ALA A 82 -22.51 -11.72 7.98
CA ALA A 82 -22.21 -10.61 7.08
C ALA A 82 -20.76 -10.66 6.57
N TRP A 83 -19.83 -11.04 7.45
CA TRP A 83 -18.44 -11.27 7.07
C TRP A 83 -18.31 -12.40 6.03
N ASP A 84 -18.93 -13.55 6.26
CA ASP A 84 -18.88 -14.70 5.35
C ASP A 84 -19.44 -14.34 3.96
N ALA A 85 -20.55 -13.61 3.92
CA ALA A 85 -21.14 -13.13 2.68
C ALA A 85 -20.22 -12.15 1.93
N PHE A 86 -19.60 -11.23 2.65
CA PHE A 86 -18.62 -10.30 2.10
C PHE A 86 -17.39 -11.06 1.56
N HIS A 87 -16.83 -11.96 2.36
CA HIS A 87 -15.63 -12.72 2.03
C HIS A 87 -15.85 -13.64 0.83
N SER A 88 -17.04 -14.25 0.70
CA SER A 88 -17.41 -15.01 -0.50
C SER A 88 -17.40 -14.13 -1.75
N LYS A 89 -17.98 -12.92 -1.67
CA LYS A 89 -17.99 -11.97 -2.80
C LYS A 89 -16.57 -11.52 -3.18
N LEU A 90 -15.72 -11.27 -2.19
CA LEU A 90 -14.32 -10.93 -2.42
C LEU A 90 -13.59 -12.05 -3.18
N LYS A 91 -13.75 -13.31 -2.73
CA LYS A 91 -13.16 -14.47 -3.40
C LYS A 91 -13.66 -14.68 -4.81
N ASP A 92 -14.94 -14.42 -5.06
CA ASP A 92 -15.50 -14.51 -6.40
C ASP A 92 -14.92 -13.42 -7.32
N ALA A 93 -14.81 -12.18 -6.84
CA ALA A 93 -14.17 -11.08 -7.59
C ALA A 93 -12.69 -11.35 -7.87
N GLU A 94 -11.93 -11.84 -6.88
CA GLU A 94 -10.53 -12.20 -7.05
C GLU A 94 -10.35 -13.31 -8.10
N ARG A 95 -11.18 -14.36 -8.02
CA ARG A 95 -11.16 -15.48 -8.99
C ARG A 95 -11.42 -15.00 -10.41
N ASP A 96 -12.30 -14.02 -10.59
CA ASP A 96 -12.61 -13.51 -11.91
C ASP A 96 -11.43 -12.74 -12.52
N ILE A 97 -10.68 -11.97 -11.71
CA ILE A 97 -9.45 -11.31 -12.18
C ILE A 97 -8.36 -12.34 -12.49
N LEU A 98 -8.11 -13.29 -11.60
CA LEU A 98 -7.06 -14.29 -11.81
C LEU A 98 -7.30 -15.12 -13.08
N LYS A 99 -8.56 -15.43 -13.43
CA LYS A 99 -8.88 -16.08 -14.71
C LYS A 99 -8.49 -15.25 -15.94
N THR A 100 -8.53 -13.92 -15.85
CA THR A 100 -8.14 -13.05 -16.97
C THR A 100 -6.62 -12.95 -17.15
N LEU A 101 -5.85 -13.30 -16.11
CA LEU A 101 -4.38 -13.28 -16.14
C LEU A 101 -3.78 -14.59 -16.67
N VAL A 102 -4.50 -15.71 -16.56
CA VAL A 102 -4.05 -16.98 -17.12
C VAL A 102 -4.16 -16.91 -18.65
N PRO A 103 -3.06 -17.08 -19.41
CA PRO A 103 -3.12 -17.14 -20.86
C PRO A 103 -4.09 -18.23 -21.28
N SER A 104 -5.08 -17.90 -22.12
CA SER A 104 -5.94 -18.91 -22.72
C SER A 104 -5.03 -19.95 -23.39
N PRO A 105 -5.22 -21.26 -23.13
CA PRO A 105 -4.44 -22.28 -23.82
C PRO A 105 -4.59 -22.04 -25.32
N PRO A 106 -3.50 -22.17 -26.10
CA PRO A 106 -3.59 -22.03 -27.55
C PRO A 106 -4.69 -22.97 -28.00
N GLU A 107 -5.76 -22.42 -28.58
CA GLU A 107 -6.78 -23.24 -29.21
C GLU A 107 -6.04 -24.05 -30.27
N ASP A 108 -5.94 -25.37 -30.06
CA ASP A 108 -5.41 -26.29 -31.04
C ASP A 108 -6.25 -26.13 -32.30
N GLU A 109 -5.75 -25.32 -33.25
CA GLU A 109 -6.24 -25.28 -34.62
C GLU A 109 -5.95 -26.65 -35.26
N ALA A 110 -6.84 -27.59 -35.01
CA ALA A 110 -7.03 -28.74 -35.87
C ALA A 110 -7.60 -28.22 -37.21
N GLY A 111 -6.71 -28.01 -38.19
CA GLY A 111 -7.01 -27.51 -39.53
C GLY A 111 -7.99 -28.37 -40.38
N PRO A 112 -8.18 -28.06 -41.68
CA PRO A 112 -7.05 -28.18 -42.62
C PRO A 112 -6.96 -27.11 -43.72
N SER A 113 -5.76 -27.06 -44.30
CA SER A 113 -5.31 -26.30 -45.45
C SER A 113 -6.27 -26.27 -46.64
N THR A 114 -6.40 -25.11 -47.28
CA THR A 114 -6.47 -25.05 -48.76
C THR A 114 -5.79 -23.78 -49.28
N SER A 115 -4.72 -24.01 -50.03
CA SER A 115 -3.85 -23.04 -50.68
C SER A 115 -4.56 -22.31 -51.81
N THR A 116 -4.50 -20.98 -51.87
CA THR A 116 -4.29 -20.24 -53.13
C THR A 116 -3.85 -18.79 -52.90
N ALA A 117 -2.71 -18.41 -53.47
CA ALA A 117 -2.27 -17.04 -53.78
C ALA A 117 -1.80 -17.04 -55.26
N PRO A 118 -1.41 -15.93 -55.95
CA PRO A 118 -1.31 -14.50 -55.57
C PRO A 118 -1.79 -13.56 -56.76
N PRO A 119 -1.22 -12.35 -57.07
CA PRO A 119 -0.55 -11.27 -56.31
C PRO A 119 -1.08 -9.83 -56.60
N SER A 120 -0.67 -8.81 -55.81
CA SER A 120 -0.45 -7.39 -56.21
C SER A 120 0.28 -6.65 -55.06
N GLN A 121 1.59 -6.35 -55.17
CA GLN A 121 2.19 -4.99 -55.37
C GLN A 121 1.65 -3.90 -54.42
N SER A 122 2.42 -3.06 -53.70
CA SER A 122 3.84 -2.69 -53.61
C SER A 122 3.99 -1.59 -52.52
N THR A 123 5.23 -1.19 -52.18
CA THR A 123 5.74 -0.12 -51.25
C THR A 123 6.08 -0.65 -49.85
N ASP A 124 7.34 -0.88 -49.47
CA ASP A 124 8.60 -0.09 -49.52
C ASP A 124 8.64 1.05 -48.49
N VAL A 125 9.18 0.74 -47.30
CA VAL A 125 9.91 1.67 -46.43
C VAL A 125 10.90 0.87 -45.59
N ASP A 126 12.15 1.26 -45.78
CA ASP A 126 13.39 0.81 -45.18
C ASP A 126 13.60 1.49 -43.81
N MET A 127 13.92 0.72 -42.76
CA MET A 127 14.55 1.24 -41.54
C MET A 127 15.40 0.14 -40.87
N GLU A 128 16.68 0.11 -41.25
CA GLU A 128 17.77 -0.38 -40.39
C GLU A 128 17.97 0.59 -39.21
N GLY A 129 18.05 0.03 -37.99
CA GLY A 129 18.42 0.78 -36.80
C GLY A 129 18.29 -0.09 -35.56
N GLY A 130 19.33 -0.85 -35.26
CA GLY A 130 19.38 -1.83 -34.19
C GLY A 130 18.92 -1.30 -32.84
N ASN A 131 18.16 -2.13 -32.14
CA ASN A 131 18.10 -2.09 -30.70
C ASN A 131 18.13 -3.55 -30.24
N GLU A 132 19.20 -3.91 -29.54
CA GLU A 132 19.35 -5.18 -28.84
C GLU A 132 18.19 -5.26 -27.85
N SER A 133 17.16 -6.02 -28.22
CA SER A 133 16.09 -6.40 -27.33
C SER A 133 16.67 -7.43 -26.37
N ASP A 134 17.26 -6.93 -25.29
CA ASP A 134 17.48 -7.70 -24.07
C ASP A 134 16.10 -7.98 -23.47
N ASP A 135 15.39 -8.91 -24.12
CA ASP A 135 14.15 -9.50 -23.65
C ASP A 135 14.53 -10.44 -22.50
N SER A 136 14.89 -9.84 -21.37
CA SER A 136 14.85 -10.50 -20.08
C SER A 136 13.37 -10.78 -19.83
N SER A 137 12.87 -11.87 -20.41
CA SER A 137 11.61 -12.49 -20.03
C SER A 137 11.79 -12.99 -18.61
N ASP A 138 11.68 -12.05 -17.66
CA ASP A 138 11.40 -12.35 -16.28
C ASP A 138 10.07 -13.08 -16.33
N ASP A 139 10.14 -14.39 -16.11
CA ASP A 139 9.03 -15.32 -16.09
C ASP A 139 8.23 -15.02 -14.81
N GLU A 140 7.66 -13.82 -14.73
CA GLU A 140 6.79 -13.37 -13.64
C GLU A 140 5.53 -14.22 -13.71
N SER A 141 5.57 -15.34 -13.01
CA SER A 141 4.39 -16.16 -12.77
C SER A 141 3.27 -15.25 -12.27
N PRO A 142 2.05 -15.36 -12.82
CA PRO A 142 0.95 -14.50 -12.41
C PRO A 142 0.72 -14.64 -10.90
N PRO A 143 0.35 -13.55 -10.20
CA PRO A 143 0.16 -13.59 -8.76
C PRO A 143 -0.88 -14.65 -8.39
N THR A 144 -0.60 -15.42 -7.33
CA THR A 144 -1.50 -16.48 -6.87
C THR A 144 -2.69 -15.92 -6.07
N SER A 145 -2.55 -14.71 -5.52
CA SER A 145 -3.58 -13.95 -4.83
C SER A 145 -3.36 -12.44 -5.04
N ILE A 146 -4.44 -11.68 -4.97
CA ILE A 146 -4.45 -10.21 -5.05
C ILE A 146 -4.58 -9.61 -3.64
N ILE A 147 -5.34 -10.27 -2.75
CA ILE A 147 -5.61 -9.81 -1.38
C ILE A 147 -5.40 -10.94 -0.37
N THR A 148 -4.41 -10.79 0.51
CA THR A 148 -4.31 -11.61 1.73
C THR A 148 -5.37 -11.15 2.74
N VAL A 149 -6.08 -12.09 3.39
CA VAL A 149 -7.10 -11.77 4.39
C VAL A 149 -6.59 -12.10 5.80
N ILE A 150 -6.65 -11.12 6.70
CA ILE A 150 -6.36 -11.26 8.13
C ILE A 150 -7.67 -11.34 8.90
N ASP A 151 -8.03 -12.55 9.32
CA ASP A 151 -9.18 -12.85 10.20
C ASP A 151 -8.73 -13.78 11.33
N PRO A 152 -8.18 -13.24 12.42
CA PRO A 152 -7.67 -14.04 13.53
C PRO A 152 -8.78 -14.87 14.18
N ALA A 153 -8.49 -16.15 14.44
CA ALA A 153 -9.44 -17.04 15.09
C ALA A 153 -9.47 -16.84 16.61
N LEU A 154 -8.32 -16.50 17.21
CA LEU A 154 -8.17 -16.39 18.66
C LEU A 154 -8.68 -15.02 19.17
N PRO A 155 -9.50 -14.98 20.24
CA PRO A 155 -10.00 -13.72 20.79
C PRO A 155 -8.92 -12.72 21.19
N GLU A 156 -7.76 -13.21 21.64
CA GLU A 156 -6.62 -12.37 22.04
C GLU A 156 -6.00 -11.65 20.83
N GLU A 157 -5.87 -12.34 19.70
CA GLU A 157 -5.37 -11.76 18.45
C GLU A 157 -6.41 -10.81 17.83
N ARG A 158 -7.70 -11.16 17.90
CA ARG A 158 -8.79 -10.28 17.45
C ARG A 158 -8.77 -8.91 18.14
N GLN A 159 -8.38 -8.86 19.41
CA GLN A 159 -8.28 -7.58 20.14
C GLN A 159 -7.25 -6.62 19.55
N LEU A 160 -6.22 -7.13 18.84
CA LEU A 160 -5.25 -6.27 18.16
C LEU A 160 -5.88 -5.51 16.98
N PHE A 161 -6.87 -6.12 16.33
CA PHE A 161 -7.49 -5.57 15.12
C PHE A 161 -8.89 -4.99 15.35
N ASP A 162 -9.55 -5.33 16.47
CA ASP A 162 -10.88 -4.81 16.80
C ASP A 162 -10.88 -3.28 16.80
N LYS A 163 -11.65 -2.69 15.89
CA LYS A 163 -11.77 -1.24 15.67
C LYS A 163 -10.42 -0.53 15.47
N ILE A 164 -9.44 -1.21 14.90
CA ILE A 164 -8.12 -0.64 14.61
C ILE A 164 -8.25 0.65 13.77
N SER A 165 -7.47 1.66 14.11
CA SER A 165 -7.39 2.90 13.33
C SER A 165 -6.53 2.70 12.08
N ASN A 166 -6.59 3.65 11.15
CA ASN A 166 -5.76 3.56 9.95
C ASN A 166 -4.27 3.64 10.27
N ILE A 167 -3.88 4.54 11.17
CA ILE A 167 -2.46 4.70 11.51
C ILE A 167 -1.94 3.52 12.33
N ALA A 168 -2.76 2.94 13.21
CA ALA A 168 -2.37 1.73 13.93
C ALA A 168 -2.17 0.55 12.98
N ALA A 169 -3.05 0.38 11.99
CA ALA A 169 -2.90 -0.68 10.97
C ALA A 169 -1.63 -0.50 10.14
N LEU A 170 -1.35 0.73 9.68
CA LEU A 170 -0.12 1.05 8.95
C LEU A 170 1.14 0.75 9.79
N ARG A 171 1.15 1.12 11.07
CA ARG A 171 2.28 0.89 11.99
C ARG A 171 2.52 -0.59 12.31
N LEU A 172 1.46 -1.38 12.24
CA LEU A 172 1.51 -2.81 12.54
C LEU A 172 2.10 -3.61 11.38
N ILE A 173 1.70 -3.27 10.15
CA ILE A 173 1.96 -4.09 8.97
C ILE A 173 3.06 -3.50 8.08
N ASN A 174 3.14 -2.17 7.96
CA ASN A 174 4.05 -1.51 7.02
C ASN A 174 5.20 -0.83 7.75
N ASP A 175 6.32 -0.70 7.06
CA ASP A 175 7.49 -0.04 7.60
C ASP A 175 7.34 1.47 7.47
N VAL A 176 7.71 2.18 8.54
CA VAL A 176 7.68 3.64 8.55
C VAL A 176 8.83 4.19 7.72
N ASP A 177 8.55 5.21 6.91
CA ASP A 177 9.55 6.00 6.20
C ASP A 177 9.25 7.50 6.28
N LEU A 178 10.18 8.29 5.77
CA LEU A 178 10.10 9.74 5.66
C LEU A 178 10.14 10.14 4.19
N ARG A 179 9.33 11.12 3.81
CA ARG A 179 9.49 11.81 2.53
C ARG A 179 9.32 13.31 2.65
N PRO A 180 9.79 14.08 1.66
CA PRO A 180 9.36 15.47 1.50
C PRO A 180 7.83 15.56 1.43
N ALA A 181 7.23 16.44 2.22
CA ALA A 181 5.80 16.71 2.13
C ALA A 181 5.47 17.30 0.74
N PRO A 182 4.28 17.02 0.18
CA PRO A 182 3.91 17.57 -1.12
C PRO A 182 4.03 19.10 -1.17
N PRO A 183 4.43 19.66 -2.32
CA PRO A 183 4.64 21.08 -2.45
C PRO A 183 3.34 21.84 -2.20
N ARG A 184 3.41 22.83 -1.31
CA ARG A 184 2.27 23.68 -1.00
C ARG A 184 1.89 24.55 -2.21
N PRO A 185 0.63 24.57 -2.64
CA PRO A 185 0.17 25.49 -3.67
C PRO A 185 0.41 26.95 -3.28
N LYS A 186 0.53 27.81 -4.29
CA LYS A 186 0.60 29.26 -4.08
C LYS A 186 -0.65 29.71 -3.30
N ASP A 187 -0.48 30.65 -2.39
CA ASP A 187 -1.54 31.28 -1.57
C ASP A 187 -2.23 30.37 -0.53
N VAL A 188 -1.81 29.10 -0.40
CA VAL A 188 -2.30 28.21 0.67
C VAL A 188 -1.44 28.41 1.93
N LYS A 189 -2.09 28.57 3.09
CA LYS A 189 -1.41 28.70 4.38
C LYS A 189 -0.83 27.37 4.84
N LYS A 190 0.27 27.42 5.62
CA LYS A 190 0.79 26.23 6.29
C LYS A 190 -0.26 25.67 7.26
N ILE A 191 -0.39 24.35 7.34
CA ILE A 191 -1.26 23.74 8.35
C ILE A 191 -0.68 24.03 9.73
N GLN A 192 -1.55 24.39 10.68
CA GLN A 192 -1.18 24.77 12.03
C GLN A 192 -2.13 24.10 13.04
N PRO A 193 -1.61 23.38 14.05
CA PRO A 193 -0.17 23.10 14.27
C PRO A 193 0.42 22.16 13.20
N PRO A 194 1.74 22.23 12.93
CA PRO A 194 2.41 21.31 12.00
C PRO A 194 2.30 19.87 12.53
N HIS A 195 2.12 18.90 11.63
CA HIS A 195 1.80 17.53 12.00
C HIS A 195 2.62 16.50 11.20
N PRO A 196 3.19 15.44 11.82
CA PRO A 196 4.08 14.50 11.13
C PRO A 196 3.40 13.77 9.97
N LEU A 197 2.11 13.43 10.10
CA LEU A 197 1.34 12.80 9.01
C LEU A 197 1.04 13.73 7.83
N ILE A 198 1.28 15.05 7.96
CA ILE A 198 0.92 16.03 6.93
C ILE A 198 2.15 16.80 6.43
N ASP A 199 2.73 17.68 7.28
CA ASP A 199 3.76 18.64 6.87
C ASP A 199 4.62 19.17 8.05
N LYS A 200 5.16 18.29 8.90
CA LYS A 200 6.04 18.71 10.00
C LYS A 200 7.45 19.02 9.49
N ASN A 201 7.82 20.29 9.49
CA ASN A 201 9.09 20.79 8.93
C ASN A 201 9.29 20.42 7.45
N ASP A 202 8.19 20.37 6.69
CA ASP A 202 8.18 19.98 5.28
C ASP A 202 8.54 18.51 5.03
N TRP A 203 8.46 17.70 6.09
CA TRP A 203 8.50 16.24 6.05
C TRP A 203 7.12 15.64 6.32
N GLN A 204 6.89 14.47 5.75
CA GLN A 204 5.74 13.63 5.98
C GLN A 204 6.20 12.23 6.40
N GLU A 205 5.63 11.72 7.49
CA GLU A 205 5.70 10.31 7.88
C GLU A 205 4.85 9.51 6.89
N ILE A 206 5.44 8.51 6.26
CA ILE A 206 4.79 7.63 5.30
C ILE A 206 5.04 6.17 5.66
N TYR A 207 4.40 5.27 4.94
CA TYR A 207 4.55 3.84 5.15
C TYR A 207 4.82 3.12 3.82
N THR A 208 5.73 2.16 3.84
CA THR A 208 6.10 1.32 2.71
C THR A 208 5.75 -0.13 3.03
N GLY A 209 5.13 -0.83 2.08
CA GLY A 209 4.66 -2.21 2.28
C GLY A 209 3.40 -2.48 1.48
N LYS A 210 2.56 -3.38 2.00
CA LYS A 210 1.32 -3.79 1.32
C LYS A 210 0.26 -2.71 1.37
N THR A 211 -0.66 -2.74 0.41
CA THR A 211 -1.85 -1.88 0.44
C THR A 211 -2.80 -2.39 1.51
N ILE A 212 -3.24 -1.54 2.44
CA ILE A 212 -4.10 -1.96 3.54
C ILE A 212 -5.56 -1.58 3.28
N TRP A 213 -6.43 -2.58 3.45
CA TRP A 213 -7.88 -2.48 3.44
C TRP A 213 -8.42 -2.87 4.82
N ILE A 214 -9.46 -2.19 5.30
CA ILE A 214 -10.12 -2.50 6.57
C ILE A 214 -11.61 -2.78 6.35
N TYR A 215 -12.05 -3.95 6.83
CA TYR A 215 -13.46 -4.28 7.03
C TYR A 215 -13.86 -3.88 8.45
N ASP A 216 -14.74 -2.88 8.59
CA ASP A 216 -15.17 -2.32 9.88
C ASP A 216 -16.69 -2.38 10.07
N ASP A 217 -17.20 -1.71 11.10
CA ASP A 217 -18.63 -1.69 11.44
C ASP A 217 -19.52 -1.14 10.31
N LYS A 218 -19.02 -0.18 9.53
CA LYS A 218 -19.74 0.35 8.36
C LYS A 218 -19.80 -0.70 7.24
N SER A 219 -18.76 -1.53 7.10
CA SER A 219 -18.69 -2.60 6.08
C SER A 219 -19.83 -3.60 6.17
N LEU A 220 -20.36 -3.83 7.37
CA LEU A 220 -21.53 -4.71 7.60
C LEU A 220 -22.77 -4.26 6.82
N ASN A 221 -22.94 -2.95 6.66
CA ASN A 221 -24.17 -2.36 6.13
C ASN A 221 -24.06 -2.04 4.65
N ASP A 222 -22.89 -1.59 4.22
CA ASP A 222 -22.70 -1.08 2.88
C ASP A 222 -21.81 -1.96 2.00
N GLU A 223 -21.31 -3.09 2.52
CA GLU A 223 -20.42 -4.00 1.79
C GLU A 223 -19.19 -3.28 1.20
N SER A 224 -18.71 -2.23 1.89
CA SER A 224 -17.51 -1.49 1.51
C SER A 224 -16.39 -1.72 2.51
N VAL A 225 -15.15 -1.57 2.06
CA VAL A 225 -13.97 -1.55 2.93
C VAL A 225 -13.27 -0.22 2.79
N ARG A 226 -12.52 0.12 3.83
CA ARG A 226 -11.74 1.35 3.89
C ARG A 226 -10.33 1.09 3.35
N LEU A 227 -10.00 1.71 2.24
CA LEU A 227 -8.64 1.78 1.69
C LEU A 227 -7.85 2.85 2.41
N ILE A 228 -6.67 2.51 2.91
CA ILE A 228 -5.79 3.43 3.65
C ILE A 228 -4.71 3.99 2.73
N SER A 229 -4.53 5.31 2.78
CA SER A 229 -3.41 6.01 2.16
C SER A 229 -2.13 5.82 2.97
N SER A 230 -1.10 5.26 2.34
CA SER A 230 0.24 5.12 2.95
C SER A 230 1.05 6.42 2.92
N SER A 231 0.65 7.39 2.08
CA SER A 231 1.26 8.71 1.96
C SER A 231 0.31 9.70 1.30
N GLY A 232 0.33 10.98 1.70
CA GLY A 232 -0.57 11.98 1.13
C GLY A 232 0.02 12.74 -0.07
N ASP A 233 -0.41 12.49 -1.31
CA ASP A 233 0.24 13.04 -2.53
C ASP A 233 -0.06 14.50 -2.88
N VAL A 234 -1.07 15.09 -2.22
CA VAL A 234 -1.48 16.47 -2.43
C VAL A 234 -1.30 17.21 -1.12
N TYR A 235 -0.80 18.44 -1.17
CA TYR A 235 -0.59 19.21 0.05
C TYR A 235 -1.89 19.30 0.87
N GLY A 236 -1.79 18.89 2.15
CA GLY A 236 -2.90 18.86 3.08
C GLY A 236 -3.65 17.54 3.18
N THR A 237 -3.34 16.53 2.36
CA THR A 237 -3.72 15.14 2.69
C THR A 237 -2.77 14.59 3.76
N ALA A 238 -3.32 13.74 4.63
CA ALA A 238 -2.57 13.10 5.70
C ALA A 238 -2.29 11.64 5.34
N THR A 239 -1.14 11.14 5.77
CA THR A 239 -0.91 9.70 5.86
C THR A 239 -1.97 9.08 6.76
N GLY A 240 -2.53 7.95 6.35
CA GLY A 240 -3.69 7.33 7.00
C GLY A 240 -5.04 7.92 6.60
N ASP A 241 -5.11 8.94 5.74
CA ASP A 241 -6.39 9.30 5.10
C ASP A 241 -6.97 8.08 4.38
N SER A 242 -8.28 8.00 4.31
CA SER A 242 -8.94 6.81 3.76
C SER A 242 -10.17 7.10 2.95
N TRP A 243 -10.42 6.18 2.01
CA TRP A 243 -11.56 6.19 1.09
C TRP A 243 -12.24 4.81 1.12
N ARG A 244 -13.51 4.71 0.71
CA ARG A 244 -14.26 3.44 0.74
C ARG A 244 -14.53 2.89 -0.64
N ALA A 245 -14.28 1.60 -0.81
CA ALA A 245 -14.58 0.85 -2.02
C ALA A 245 -15.57 -0.28 -1.72
N LYS A 246 -16.53 -0.53 -2.62
CA LYS A 246 -17.41 -1.71 -2.53
C LYS A 246 -16.63 -2.99 -2.78
N VAL A 247 -17.05 -4.09 -2.15
CA VAL A 247 -16.42 -5.42 -2.27
C VAL A 247 -16.19 -5.85 -3.71
N ALA A 248 -17.15 -5.57 -4.59
CA ALA A 248 -17.10 -5.90 -6.01
C ALA A 248 -15.95 -5.22 -6.79
N HIS A 249 -15.29 -4.21 -6.22
CA HIS A 249 -14.24 -3.45 -6.88
C HIS A 249 -12.88 -3.56 -6.18
N ILE A 250 -12.78 -4.23 -5.03
CA ILE A 250 -11.54 -4.26 -4.24
C ILE A 250 -10.40 -4.88 -5.05
N CYS A 251 -10.63 -6.06 -5.62
CA CYS A 251 -9.60 -6.78 -6.36
C CYS A 251 -9.20 -6.02 -7.63
N ASP A 252 -10.15 -5.41 -8.35
CA ASP A 252 -9.86 -4.59 -9.53
C ASP A 252 -9.01 -3.38 -9.16
N LEU A 253 -9.40 -2.68 -8.09
CA LEU A 253 -8.67 -1.52 -7.61
C LEU A 253 -7.26 -1.90 -7.17
N GLN A 254 -7.12 -2.97 -6.39
CA GLN A 254 -5.81 -3.46 -5.96
C GLN A 254 -4.92 -3.80 -7.15
N PHE A 255 -5.44 -4.58 -8.10
CA PHE A 255 -4.71 -4.96 -9.30
C PHE A 255 -4.26 -3.72 -10.09
N ASN A 256 -5.18 -2.78 -10.34
CA ASN A 256 -4.86 -1.56 -11.09
C ASN A 256 -3.85 -0.67 -10.35
N MET A 257 -3.92 -0.58 -9.02
CA MET A 257 -2.97 0.20 -8.23
C MET A 257 -1.56 -0.41 -8.27
N THR A 258 -1.47 -1.73 -8.19
CA THR A 258 -0.19 -2.45 -8.16
C THR A 258 0.45 -2.55 -9.54
N TYR A 259 -0.30 -3.00 -10.54
CA TYR A 259 0.28 -3.41 -11.84
C TYR A 259 0.10 -2.38 -12.94
N LEU A 260 -0.90 -1.49 -12.84
CA LEU A 260 -1.18 -0.48 -13.87
C LEU A 260 -0.84 0.95 -13.45
N GLY A 261 -0.22 1.13 -12.27
CA GLY A 261 0.18 2.43 -11.74
C GLY A 261 -0.98 3.38 -11.45
N MET A 262 -2.19 2.86 -11.27
CA MET A 262 -3.34 3.67 -10.90
C MET A 262 -3.14 4.23 -9.49
N GLN A 263 -3.40 5.52 -9.30
CA GLN A 263 -3.36 6.15 -7.98
C GLN A 263 -4.75 6.60 -7.56
N VAL A 264 -5.12 6.30 -6.32
CA VAL A 264 -6.35 6.82 -5.71
C VAL A 264 -6.05 8.21 -5.18
N ASN A 265 -6.61 9.24 -5.82
CA ASN A 265 -6.51 10.59 -5.31
C ASN A 265 -7.52 10.77 -4.16
N PHE A 266 -7.02 10.85 -2.93
CA PHE A 266 -7.79 11.16 -1.71
C PHE A 266 -8.21 12.65 -1.63
N GLY A 267 -8.56 13.23 -2.78
CA GLY A 267 -8.70 14.66 -3.07
C GLY A 267 -9.23 15.50 -1.91
N GLY A 268 -8.51 16.59 -1.62
CA GLY A 268 -8.66 17.41 -0.42
C GLY A 268 -10.09 17.81 -0.02
N LEU A 269 -10.22 18.17 1.27
CA LEU A 269 -11.40 18.60 2.06
C LEU A 269 -12.70 17.78 2.00
N ASP A 270 -13.09 17.16 0.88
CA ASP A 270 -14.45 16.60 0.69
C ASP A 270 -14.54 15.07 0.51
N ARG A 271 -13.43 14.31 0.53
CA ARG A 271 -13.45 12.89 0.09
C ARG A 271 -12.83 11.85 1.02
N TRP A 272 -12.20 12.26 2.12
CA TRP A 272 -11.66 11.35 3.13
C TRP A 272 -12.57 11.30 4.36
N ASP A 273 -12.58 10.16 5.06
CA ASP A 273 -13.36 10.02 6.31
C ASP A 273 -12.78 10.95 7.38
N PHE A 274 -13.46 12.09 7.60
CA PHE A 274 -13.02 13.13 8.53
C PHE A 274 -12.84 12.61 9.96
N SER A 275 -13.71 11.69 10.38
CA SER A 275 -13.65 11.11 11.73
C SER A 275 -12.41 10.26 11.92
N GLU A 276 -12.06 9.44 10.92
CA GLU A 276 -10.84 8.63 10.94
C GLU A 276 -9.59 9.50 10.85
N ARG A 277 -9.56 10.56 10.04
CA ARG A 277 -8.42 11.48 10.05
C ARG A 277 -8.24 12.14 11.41
N GLN A 278 -9.30 12.65 12.02
CA GLN A 278 -9.18 13.26 13.34
C GLN A 278 -8.61 12.27 14.36
N ARG A 279 -9.07 11.02 14.30
CA ARG A 279 -8.53 9.92 15.11
C ARG A 279 -7.05 9.68 14.84
N ASN A 280 -6.64 9.53 13.58
CA ASN A 280 -5.25 9.32 13.17
C ASN A 280 -4.32 10.44 13.68
N LEU A 281 -4.74 11.71 13.52
CA LEU A 281 -3.96 12.84 14.01
C LEU A 281 -3.80 12.78 15.53
N SER A 282 -4.86 12.45 16.27
CA SER A 282 -4.79 12.33 17.73
C SER A 282 -3.90 11.19 18.21
N GLU A 283 -3.98 10.02 17.56
CA GLU A 283 -3.22 8.82 17.95
C GLU A 283 -1.74 8.92 17.56
N SER A 284 -1.40 9.71 16.54
CA SER A 284 -0.01 9.85 16.09
C SER A 284 0.86 10.71 17.00
N VAL A 285 0.25 11.49 17.90
CA VAL A 285 0.93 12.40 18.84
C VAL A 285 0.92 11.83 20.28
N ALA A 286 0.19 10.74 20.51
CA ALA A 286 0.12 10.03 21.79
C ALA A 286 1.35 9.12 21.99
#